data_AF-A0A536IFF3-F1
#
_entry.id   AF-A0A536IFF3-F1
#
_cell.length_a   1.000
_cell.length_b   1.000
_cell.length_c   1.000
_cell.angle_alpha   90.00
_cell.angle_beta   90.00
_cell.angle_gamma   90.00
#
_symmetry.space_group_name_H-M   'P 1'
#
loop_
_entity.id
_entity.type
_entity.pdbx_description
1 polymer ?
#
loop_
_entity_poly.entity_id
_entity_poly.type
_entity_poly.pdbx_seq_one_letter_code
_entity_poly.pdbx_strand_id
1 'polypeptide(L)'
;MPREALHLDNDAVAHVLDEIADLLELKGENVFRAVTYRAAARSIRDLREPLAELIEQKRLKEIPKVGPSVGEAIEQLVATGRSIRHEELQAAVPTGLLTLLRVPGVGPATARAIYDHLRITTIDELEQAAKDGRLRQLPKIQTKTEENILKSIAALRQRTGRALLHEARAAANTMLAWLRQETGLELLAIAGSLRRFRETIGDVDIVAGSDDAPPIMAAFVRAPTVERILANGDTKSSVLVARGMQIDLRVVPPRSWGAALLYFTGSKEHNVRLRGIALKRKLLLNEYGLYRVGAEARGQELACASEEEIYAALEMDWIPPELREDRGEVDAASRHALPALVAVGDIRGDLHTHTNWTDGRDPLETMALRAKAKGYGYLAVTDHSPGLGMTNGLSLERVQARLAEAAALNAKLAPFRILVGTEVDIRANGKLDYPDEVLARFDIVTASVHSSFSQPRDQMTARIVGAIRHPLVTALSHPTGRLLERREPYDVDLAAVIAAAAETGTRIEINGGPERLDLPDTWIPRAIANGATLVASSDAHAIEELEWMELAVATARRGWATPGAIA
;
A
#
# COMPACT_ATOMS: atom_id res chain seq x y z
N MET A 1 -13.98 37.42 3.74
CA MET A 1 -13.60 36.16 3.07
C MET A 1 -14.06 35.02 3.97
N PRO A 2 -15.07 34.22 3.59
CA PRO A 2 -15.57 33.17 4.47
C PRO A 2 -14.52 32.05 4.61
N ARG A 3 -14.38 31.53 5.83
CA ARG A 3 -13.50 30.41 6.18
C ARG A 3 -13.82 29.22 5.27
N GLU A 4 -12.83 28.73 4.52
CA GLU A 4 -12.90 27.41 3.88
C GLU A 4 -13.14 26.39 4.99
N ALA A 5 -14.35 25.84 5.03
CA ALA A 5 -14.66 24.72 5.89
C ALA A 5 -13.84 23.52 5.42
N LEU A 6 -13.31 22.74 6.36
CA LEU A 6 -12.69 21.46 6.08
C LEU A 6 -13.76 20.54 5.47
N HIS A 7 -13.84 20.51 4.13
CA HIS A 7 -14.82 19.68 3.45
C HIS A 7 -14.36 18.23 3.53
N LEU A 8 -14.90 17.47 4.49
CA LEU A 8 -14.84 16.02 4.44
C LEU A 8 -15.51 15.56 3.15
N ASP A 9 -14.84 14.67 2.41
CA ASP A 9 -15.42 14.04 1.23
C ASP A 9 -16.53 13.03 1.62
N ASN A 10 -17.29 12.59 0.62
CA ASN A 10 -18.45 11.72 0.83
C ASN A 10 -18.06 10.42 1.55
N ASP A 11 -16.89 9.85 1.23
CA ASP A 11 -16.39 8.62 1.84
C ASP A 11 -16.02 8.81 3.32
N ALA A 12 -15.37 9.93 3.66
CA ALA A 12 -15.04 10.26 5.04
C ALA A 12 -16.31 10.47 5.88
N VAL A 13 -17.33 11.14 5.33
CA VAL A 13 -18.63 11.28 6.02
C VAL A 13 -19.30 9.92 6.19
N ALA A 14 -19.35 9.11 5.14
CA ALA A 14 -19.95 7.77 5.20
C ALA A 14 -19.23 6.86 6.21
N HIS A 15 -17.91 6.98 6.34
CA HIS A 15 -17.13 6.26 7.33
C HIS A 15 -17.56 6.62 8.76
N VAL A 16 -17.65 7.91 9.09
CA VAL A 16 -18.08 8.35 10.42
C VAL A 16 -19.52 7.93 10.72
N LEU A 17 -20.41 7.89 9.73
CA LEU A 17 -21.78 7.39 9.92
C LEU A 17 -21.80 5.88 10.23
N ASP A 18 -20.93 5.09 9.63
CA ASP A 18 -20.77 3.67 9.99
C ASP A 18 -20.21 3.51 11.41
N GLU A 19 -19.25 4.34 11.82
CA GLU A 19 -18.75 4.36 13.20
C GLU A 19 -19.86 4.71 14.21
N ILE A 20 -20.71 5.69 13.91
CA ILE A 20 -21.88 6.02 14.73
C ILE A 20 -22.81 4.80 14.85
N ALA A 21 -23.03 4.06 13.76
CA ALA A 21 -23.86 2.87 13.79
C ALA A 21 -23.26 1.77 14.69
N ASP A 22 -21.95 1.55 14.59
CA ASP A 22 -21.25 0.58 15.42
C ASP A 22 -21.31 0.96 16.90
N LEU A 23 -21.10 2.23 17.23
CA LEU A 23 -21.20 2.74 18.59
C LEU A 23 -22.62 2.61 19.17
N LEU A 24 -23.66 2.84 18.36
CA LEU A 24 -25.05 2.66 18.78
C LEU A 24 -25.34 1.20 19.14
N GLU A 25 -24.85 0.25 18.36
CA GLU A 25 -24.98 -1.18 18.65
C GLU A 25 -24.16 -1.57 19.88
N LEU A 26 -22.93 -1.06 20.02
CA LEU A 26 -22.10 -1.30 21.19
C LEU A 26 -22.72 -0.72 22.47
N LYS A 27 -23.41 0.42 22.39
CA LYS A 27 -24.14 1.00 23.52
C LYS A 27 -25.41 0.22 23.86
N GLY A 28 -25.89 -0.63 22.96
CA GLY A 28 -27.14 -1.38 23.11
C GLY A 28 -28.38 -0.51 22.84
N GLU A 29 -28.22 0.56 22.07
CA GLU A 29 -29.37 1.34 21.59
C GLU A 29 -30.16 0.56 20.53
N ASN A 30 -31.33 1.10 20.17
CA ASN A 30 -32.25 0.49 19.23
C ASN A 30 -31.59 0.18 17.88
N VAL A 31 -31.60 -1.10 17.48
CA VAL A 31 -31.07 -1.65 16.22
C VAL A 31 -31.56 -0.86 14.98
N PHE A 32 -32.80 -0.36 15.00
CA PHE A 32 -33.34 0.44 13.89
C PHE A 32 -32.56 1.74 13.67
N ARG A 33 -31.98 2.34 14.73
CA ARG A 33 -31.15 3.54 14.60
C ARG A 33 -29.82 3.22 13.92
N ALA A 34 -29.11 2.18 14.36
CA ALA A 34 -27.86 1.76 13.73
C ALA A 34 -28.05 1.40 12.25
N VAL A 35 -29.13 0.67 11.93
CA VAL A 35 -29.50 0.35 10.55
C VAL A 35 -29.73 1.61 9.71
N THR A 36 -30.33 2.66 10.29
CA THR A 36 -30.56 3.93 9.60
C THR A 36 -29.26 4.64 9.26
N TYR A 37 -28.30 4.69 10.19
CA TYR A 37 -26.98 5.28 9.94
C TYR A 37 -26.20 4.50 8.87
N ARG A 38 -26.16 3.16 8.94
CA ARG A 38 -25.50 2.34 7.89
C ARG A 38 -26.18 2.47 6.53
N ALA A 39 -27.50 2.60 6.50
CA ALA A 39 -28.22 2.79 5.25
C ALA A 39 -27.90 4.15 4.61
N ALA A 40 -27.80 5.21 5.42
CA ALA A 40 -27.36 6.52 4.95
C ALA A 40 -25.89 6.52 4.49
N ALA A 41 -24.99 5.86 5.22
CA ALA A 41 -23.59 5.71 4.82
C ALA A 41 -23.46 5.07 3.43
N ARG A 42 -24.20 3.99 3.16
CA ARG A 42 -24.27 3.38 1.82
C ARG A 42 -24.79 4.34 0.76
N SER A 43 -25.93 5.00 1.02
CA SER A 43 -26.49 5.97 0.08
C SER A 43 -25.49 7.09 -0.27
N ILE A 44 -24.67 7.51 0.70
CA ILE A 44 -23.67 8.58 0.50
C ILE A 44 -22.47 8.11 -0.33
N ARG A 45 -21.98 6.88 -0.13
CA ARG A 45 -20.90 6.31 -0.96
C ARG A 45 -21.29 6.21 -2.43
N ASP A 46 -22.57 5.97 -2.69
CA ASP A 46 -23.11 5.85 -4.04
C ASP A 46 -23.38 7.22 -4.70
N LEU A 47 -23.22 8.34 -3.98
CA LEU A 47 -23.42 9.69 -4.52
C LEU A 47 -22.29 10.08 -5.46
N ARG A 48 -22.66 10.63 -6.60
CA ARG A 48 -21.73 11.23 -7.58
C ARG A 48 -21.48 12.72 -7.34
N GLU A 49 -22.37 13.39 -6.62
CA GLU A 49 -22.28 14.81 -6.25
C GLU A 49 -21.66 14.94 -4.84
N PRO A 50 -20.77 15.94 -4.60
CA PRO A 50 -20.26 16.21 -3.26
C PRO A 50 -21.36 16.61 -2.27
N LEU A 51 -21.29 16.09 -1.04
CA LEU A 51 -22.26 16.42 0.02
C LEU A 51 -22.31 17.92 0.34
N ALA A 52 -21.19 18.62 0.23
CA ALA A 52 -21.11 20.07 0.45
C ALA A 52 -22.05 20.84 -0.48
N GLU A 53 -22.12 20.46 -1.76
CA GLU A 53 -23.00 21.07 -2.76
C GLU A 53 -24.48 20.78 -2.46
N LEU A 54 -24.79 19.53 -2.06
CA LEU A 54 -26.15 19.14 -1.69
C LEU A 54 -26.66 19.88 -0.43
N ILE A 55 -25.77 20.18 0.51
CA ILE A 55 -26.10 20.96 1.72
C ILE A 55 -26.34 22.42 1.36
N GLU A 56 -25.47 23.05 0.55
CA GLU A 56 -25.62 24.44 0.11
C GLU A 56 -26.95 24.65 -0.63
N GLN A 57 -27.32 23.68 -1.47
CA GLN A 57 -28.57 23.69 -2.23
C GLN A 57 -29.79 23.28 -1.39
N LYS A 58 -29.63 22.93 -0.10
CA LYS A 58 -30.68 22.43 0.81
C LYS A 58 -31.38 21.15 0.34
N ARG A 59 -30.63 20.32 -0.39
CA ARG A 59 -31.08 19.07 -1.02
C ARG A 59 -30.69 17.80 -0.24
N LEU A 60 -30.09 17.94 0.95
CA LEU A 60 -29.66 16.79 1.76
C LEU A 60 -30.78 15.77 2.05
N LYS A 61 -32.03 16.22 2.13
CA LYS A 61 -33.22 15.36 2.34
C LYS A 61 -33.60 14.50 1.14
N GLU A 62 -33.04 14.78 -0.05
CA GLU A 62 -33.24 13.98 -1.25
C GLU A 62 -32.46 12.66 -1.19
N ILE A 63 -31.42 12.59 -0.35
CA ILE A 63 -30.60 11.40 -0.19
C ILE A 63 -31.45 10.30 0.49
N PRO A 64 -31.57 9.10 -0.12
CA PRO A 64 -32.33 8.02 0.48
C PRO A 64 -31.84 7.68 1.88
N LYS A 65 -32.78 7.53 2.82
CA LYS A 65 -32.54 7.13 4.22
C LYS A 65 -31.83 8.17 5.09
N VAL A 66 -31.68 9.41 4.63
CA VAL A 66 -31.22 10.54 5.45
C VAL A 66 -32.42 11.22 6.12
N GLY A 67 -32.67 10.86 7.37
CA GLY A 67 -33.65 11.52 8.24
C GLY A 67 -33.04 12.68 9.05
N PRO A 68 -33.84 13.43 9.84
CA PRO A 68 -33.39 14.63 10.55
C PRO A 68 -32.12 14.44 11.39
N SER A 69 -32.03 13.38 12.18
CA SER A 69 -30.87 13.12 13.04
C SER A 69 -29.60 12.76 12.26
N VAL A 70 -29.75 12.09 11.11
CA VAL A 70 -28.61 11.74 10.26
C VAL A 70 -28.16 12.97 9.47
N GLY A 71 -29.12 13.76 8.98
CA GLY A 71 -28.86 15.02 8.31
C GLY A 71 -28.09 16.00 9.18
N GLU A 72 -28.48 16.15 10.44
CA GLU A 72 -27.75 16.99 11.41
C GLU A 72 -26.31 16.52 11.61
N ALA A 73 -26.08 15.20 11.73
CA ALA A 73 -24.73 14.66 11.84
C ALA A 73 -23.89 14.94 10.58
N ILE A 74 -24.48 14.79 9.38
CA ILE A 74 -23.80 15.09 8.10
C ILE A 74 -23.46 16.57 7.99
N GLU A 75 -24.39 17.47 8.32
CA GLU A 75 -24.16 18.91 8.30
C GLU A 75 -23.02 19.32 9.24
N GLN A 76 -22.98 18.77 10.45
CA GLN A 76 -21.89 19.01 11.40
C GLN A 76 -20.55 18.50 10.86
N LEU A 77 -20.53 17.29 10.29
CA LEU A 77 -19.32 16.68 9.74
C LEU A 77 -18.77 17.49 8.56
N VAL A 78 -19.62 17.90 7.63
CA VAL A 78 -19.18 18.70 6.47
C VAL A 78 -18.74 20.11 6.87
N ALA A 79 -19.37 20.71 7.89
CA ALA A 79 -19.04 22.07 8.32
C ALA A 79 -17.81 22.15 9.24
N THR A 80 -17.59 21.14 10.09
CA THR A 80 -16.62 21.22 11.20
C THR A 80 -15.66 20.04 11.27
N GLY A 81 -15.85 19.02 10.43
CA GLY A 81 -15.11 17.75 10.51
C GLY A 81 -15.52 16.87 11.71
N ARG A 82 -16.51 17.29 12.51
CA ARG A 82 -16.89 16.63 13.76
C ARG A 82 -18.40 16.48 13.87
N SER A 83 -18.86 15.46 14.59
CA SER A 83 -20.27 15.28 14.95
C SER A 83 -20.40 15.15 16.45
N ILE A 84 -21.25 15.97 17.06
CA ILE A 84 -21.51 15.93 18.51
C ILE A 84 -21.99 14.53 18.91
N ARG A 85 -22.89 13.95 18.10
CA ARG A 85 -23.43 12.62 18.36
C ARG A 85 -22.36 11.53 18.30
N HIS A 86 -21.39 11.67 17.39
CA HIS A 86 -20.26 10.75 17.33
C HIS A 86 -19.41 10.84 18.60
N GLU A 87 -19.05 12.05 19.01
CA GLU A 87 -18.24 12.30 20.22
C GLU A 87 -18.94 11.81 21.50
N GLU A 88 -20.24 12.07 21.65
CA GLU A 88 -21.05 11.59 22.78
C GLU A 88 -21.10 10.06 22.85
N LEU A 89 -21.27 9.40 21.70
CA LEU A 89 -21.32 7.94 21.63
C LEU A 89 -19.95 7.32 21.89
N GLN A 90 -18.87 7.90 21.38
CA GLN A 90 -17.50 7.49 21.68
C GLN A 90 -17.20 7.61 23.18
N ALA A 91 -17.63 8.69 23.83
CA ALA A 91 -17.45 8.88 25.27
C ALA A 91 -18.30 7.90 26.11
N ALA A 92 -19.45 7.45 25.60
CA ALA A 92 -20.37 6.56 26.30
C ALA A 92 -20.03 5.06 26.17
N VAL A 93 -19.25 4.67 25.15
CA VAL A 93 -18.88 3.27 24.90
C VAL A 93 -17.53 2.95 25.58
N PRO A 94 -17.44 1.91 26.43
CA PRO A 94 -16.18 1.49 27.03
C PRO A 94 -15.09 1.24 25.97
N THR A 95 -13.90 1.79 26.17
CA THR A 95 -12.77 1.67 25.22
C THR A 95 -12.38 0.21 24.93
N GLY A 96 -12.64 -0.69 25.89
CA GLY A 96 -12.46 -2.13 25.71
C GLY A 96 -13.33 -2.74 24.60
N LEU A 97 -14.58 -2.27 24.44
CA LEU A 97 -15.48 -2.73 23.38
C LEU A 97 -15.00 -2.31 21.98
N LEU A 98 -14.49 -1.07 21.87
CA LEU A 98 -13.86 -0.58 20.64
C LEU A 98 -12.61 -1.40 20.28
N THR A 99 -11.88 -1.85 21.28
CA THR A 99 -10.68 -2.69 21.10
C THR A 99 -11.03 -4.03 20.47
N LEU A 100 -12.18 -4.63 20.79
CA LEU A 100 -12.60 -5.92 20.23
C LEU A 100 -13.02 -5.81 18.76
N LEU A 101 -13.59 -4.67 18.34
CA LEU A 101 -13.95 -4.43 16.92
C LEU A 101 -12.75 -4.45 15.98
N ARG A 102 -11.54 -4.29 16.51
CA ARG A 102 -10.29 -4.37 15.73
C ARG A 102 -10.02 -5.78 15.21
N VAL A 103 -10.66 -6.81 15.76
CA VAL A 103 -10.50 -8.21 15.33
C VAL A 103 -11.48 -8.49 14.20
N PRO A 104 -11.01 -8.74 12.95
CA PRO A 104 -11.90 -9.07 11.85
C PRO A 104 -12.82 -10.26 12.18
N GLY A 105 -14.12 -10.09 11.94
CA GLY A 105 -15.15 -11.07 12.29
C GLY A 105 -15.78 -10.87 13.67
N VAL A 106 -15.29 -9.92 14.47
CA VAL A 106 -15.95 -9.46 15.71
C VAL A 106 -16.68 -8.15 15.43
N GLY A 107 -17.97 -8.25 15.07
CA GLY A 107 -18.84 -7.08 14.89
C GLY A 107 -19.41 -6.55 16.23
N PRO A 108 -20.07 -5.38 16.23
CA PRO A 108 -20.59 -4.73 17.44
C PRO A 108 -21.46 -5.61 18.33
N ALA A 109 -22.39 -6.38 17.74
CA ALA A 109 -23.23 -7.30 18.49
C ALA A 109 -22.41 -8.41 19.20
N THR A 110 -21.39 -8.93 18.52
CA THR A 110 -20.50 -9.98 19.07
C THR A 110 -19.60 -9.40 20.16
N ALA A 111 -18.99 -8.24 19.92
CA ALA A 111 -18.18 -7.53 20.91
C ALA A 111 -18.98 -7.23 22.18
N ARG A 112 -20.22 -6.77 22.04
CA ARG A 112 -21.13 -6.51 23.17
C ARG A 112 -21.46 -7.79 23.94
N ALA A 113 -21.81 -8.88 23.25
CA ALA A 113 -22.09 -10.16 23.91
C ALA A 113 -20.87 -10.69 24.69
N ILE A 114 -19.68 -10.58 24.12
CA ILE A 114 -18.42 -10.96 24.77
C ILE A 114 -18.19 -10.14 26.04
N TYR A 115 -18.38 -8.82 25.97
CA TYR A 115 -18.23 -7.94 27.13
C TYR A 115 -19.32 -8.17 28.19
N ASP A 116 -20.57 -8.36 27.79
CA ASP A 116 -21.69 -8.52 28.73
C ASP A 116 -21.60 -9.82 29.53
N HIS A 117 -21.20 -10.92 28.87
CA HIS A 117 -21.17 -12.24 29.48
C HIS A 117 -19.80 -12.62 30.07
N LEU A 118 -18.70 -12.22 29.43
CA LEU A 118 -17.35 -12.62 29.83
C LEU A 118 -16.51 -11.47 30.39
N ARG A 119 -17.00 -10.23 30.33
CA ARG A 119 -16.30 -9.01 30.79
C ARG A 119 -14.92 -8.81 30.16
N ILE A 120 -14.74 -9.37 28.96
CA ILE A 120 -13.51 -9.26 28.18
C ILE A 120 -13.44 -7.88 27.54
N THR A 121 -12.30 -7.22 27.71
CA THR A 121 -12.07 -5.84 27.23
C THR A 121 -10.78 -5.70 26.42
N THR A 122 -9.94 -6.73 26.39
CA THR A 122 -8.67 -6.72 25.66
C THR A 122 -8.59 -7.86 24.64
N ILE A 123 -7.71 -7.71 23.65
CA ILE A 123 -7.44 -8.76 22.65
C ILE A 123 -6.83 -10.00 23.32
N ASP A 124 -6.00 -9.82 24.35
CA ASP A 124 -5.34 -10.93 25.06
C ASP A 124 -6.36 -11.77 25.84
N GLU A 125 -7.29 -11.12 26.54
CA GLU A 125 -8.40 -11.78 27.21
C GLU A 125 -9.32 -12.51 26.22
N LEU A 126 -9.59 -11.89 25.06
CA LEU A 126 -10.38 -12.50 23.99
C LEU A 126 -9.70 -13.75 23.43
N GLU A 127 -8.40 -13.68 23.18
CA GLU A 127 -7.61 -14.80 22.69
C GLU A 127 -7.60 -15.95 23.69
N GLN A 128 -7.37 -15.65 24.97
CA GLN A 128 -7.38 -16.67 26.01
C GLN A 128 -8.76 -17.32 26.13
N ALA A 129 -9.84 -16.53 26.10
CA ALA A 129 -11.19 -17.06 26.14
C ALA A 129 -11.52 -17.94 24.93
N ALA A 130 -10.99 -17.60 23.75
CA ALA A 130 -11.15 -18.42 22.56
C ALA A 130 -10.33 -19.73 22.65
N LYS A 131 -9.09 -19.69 23.16
CA LYS A 131 -8.25 -20.87 23.40
C LYS A 131 -8.88 -21.82 24.44
N ASP A 132 -9.50 -21.24 25.48
CA ASP A 132 -10.18 -21.97 26.55
C ASP A 132 -11.55 -22.54 26.12
N GLY A 133 -12.04 -22.22 24.91
CA GLY A 133 -13.37 -22.60 24.45
C GLY A 133 -14.53 -21.85 25.14
N ARG A 134 -14.23 -20.78 25.88
CA ARG A 134 -15.23 -19.98 26.62
C ARG A 134 -16.13 -19.18 25.69
N LEU A 135 -15.68 -18.84 24.48
CA LEU A 135 -16.50 -18.08 23.53
C LEU A 135 -17.68 -18.91 22.99
N ARG A 136 -17.53 -20.23 22.88
CA ARG A 136 -18.62 -21.16 22.45
C ARG A 136 -19.82 -21.17 23.39
N GLN A 137 -19.65 -20.69 24.62
CA GLN A 137 -20.73 -20.59 25.60
C GLN A 137 -21.66 -19.40 25.32
N LEU A 138 -21.27 -18.51 24.41
CA LEU A 138 -22.04 -17.33 24.05
C LEU A 138 -23.06 -17.59 22.93
N PRO A 139 -24.22 -16.90 22.96
CA PRO A 139 -25.21 -17.02 21.89
C PRO A 139 -24.60 -16.66 20.54
N LYS A 140 -24.87 -17.48 19.51
CA LYS A 140 -24.43 -17.28 18.11
C LYS A 140 -22.92 -17.39 17.85
N ILE A 141 -22.11 -17.79 18.82
CA ILE A 141 -20.70 -18.13 18.59
C ILE A 141 -20.54 -19.65 18.54
N GLN A 142 -20.19 -20.17 17.36
CA GLN A 142 -19.94 -21.60 17.13
C GLN A 142 -18.43 -21.87 16.99
N THR A 143 -18.02 -23.14 16.98
CA THR A 143 -16.61 -23.56 16.84
C THR A 143 -15.90 -22.85 15.69
N LYS A 144 -16.53 -22.78 14.51
CA LYS A 144 -15.94 -22.11 13.33
C LYS A 144 -15.75 -20.59 13.54
N THR A 145 -16.66 -19.95 14.24
CA THR A 145 -16.54 -18.51 14.58
C THR A 145 -15.39 -18.27 15.55
N GLU A 146 -15.23 -19.12 16.57
CA GLU A 146 -14.10 -19.05 17.51
C GLU A 146 -12.76 -19.30 16.82
N GLU A 147 -12.67 -20.31 15.96
CA GLU A 147 -11.47 -20.58 15.14
C GLU A 147 -11.12 -19.39 14.25
N ASN A 148 -12.13 -18.74 13.65
CA ASN A 148 -11.92 -17.53 12.86
C ASN A 148 -11.47 -16.36 13.72
N ILE A 149 -12.04 -16.18 14.92
CA ILE A 149 -11.60 -15.15 15.88
C ILE A 149 -10.13 -15.37 16.27
N LEU A 150 -9.70 -16.61 16.56
CA LEU A 150 -8.31 -16.94 16.84
C LEU A 150 -7.38 -16.63 15.67
N LYS A 151 -7.78 -17.01 14.45
CA LYS A 151 -7.03 -16.67 13.23
C LYS A 151 -6.92 -15.17 13.02
N SER A 152 -8.01 -14.44 13.23
CA SER A 152 -8.07 -12.98 13.11
C SER A 152 -7.23 -12.29 14.18
N ILE A 153 -7.18 -12.79 15.42
CA ILE A 153 -6.29 -12.29 16.46
C ILE A 153 -4.83 -12.55 16.09
N ALA A 154 -4.51 -13.75 15.61
CA ALA A 154 -3.16 -14.07 15.15
C ALA A 154 -2.73 -13.12 14.01
N ALA A 155 -3.60 -12.88 13.02
CA ALA A 155 -3.35 -11.92 11.94
C ALA A 155 -3.26 -10.46 12.45
N LEU A 156 -4.10 -10.07 13.41
CA LEU A 156 -4.05 -8.74 14.02
C LEU A 156 -2.75 -8.52 14.80
N ARG A 157 -2.22 -9.57 15.44
CA ARG A 157 -0.92 -9.54 16.13
C ARG A 157 0.27 -9.63 15.19
N GLN A 158 0.07 -10.20 13.99
CA GLN A 158 1.05 -10.12 12.91
C GLN A 158 1.17 -8.69 12.36
N ARG A 159 0.18 -7.82 12.59
CA ARG A 159 0.36 -6.40 12.31
C ARG A 159 1.45 -5.83 13.18
N THR A 160 2.47 -5.32 12.54
CA THR A 160 3.61 -4.67 13.18
C THR A 160 3.25 -3.25 13.65
N GLY A 161 2.06 -2.76 13.30
CA GLY A 161 1.65 -1.37 13.49
C GLY A 161 2.26 -0.42 12.46
N ARG A 162 2.90 -0.97 11.42
CA ARG A 162 3.48 -0.22 10.31
C ARG A 162 2.42 0.12 9.28
N ALA A 163 2.58 1.26 8.63
CA ALA A 163 1.73 1.70 7.53
C ALA A 163 2.18 1.07 6.20
N LEU A 164 1.23 0.88 5.29
CA LEU A 164 1.58 0.48 3.92
C LEU A 164 2.24 1.65 3.18
N LEU A 165 3.16 1.33 2.27
CA LEU A 165 3.93 2.32 1.51
C LEU A 165 3.06 3.42 0.89
N HIS A 166 1.96 3.04 0.23
CA HIS A 166 1.07 3.99 -0.44
C HIS A 166 0.34 4.94 0.53
N GLU A 167 -0.10 4.43 1.68
CA GLU A 167 -0.76 5.24 2.72
C GLU A 167 0.22 6.26 3.31
N ALA A 168 1.44 5.80 3.63
CA ALA A 168 2.50 6.65 4.16
C ALA A 168 2.89 7.75 3.18
N ARG A 169 2.97 7.40 1.89
CA ARG A 169 3.28 8.35 0.82
C ARG A 169 2.18 9.38 0.63
N ALA A 170 0.90 8.97 0.67
CA ALA A 170 -0.22 9.90 0.60
C ALA A 170 -0.20 10.91 1.77
N ALA A 171 -0.04 10.42 3.00
CA ALA A 171 0.04 11.28 4.18
C ALA A 171 1.23 12.24 4.12
N ALA A 172 2.40 11.75 3.71
CA ALA A 172 3.61 12.56 3.54
C ALA A 172 3.42 13.63 2.47
N ASN A 173 2.84 13.30 1.32
CA ASN A 173 2.60 14.24 0.23
C ASN A 173 1.62 15.35 0.64
N THR A 174 0.55 15.02 1.37
CA THR A 174 -0.38 16.01 1.91
C THR A 174 0.33 16.97 2.87
N MET A 175 1.17 16.43 3.77
CA MET A 175 1.97 17.26 4.68
C MET A 175 2.97 18.15 3.92
N LEU A 176 3.65 17.62 2.90
CA LEU A 176 4.57 18.37 2.05
C LEU A 176 3.85 19.52 1.33
N ALA A 177 2.68 19.27 0.77
CA ALA A 177 1.88 20.28 0.08
C ALA A 177 1.47 21.41 1.04
N TRP A 178 0.98 21.04 2.24
CA TRP A 178 0.65 21.99 3.29
C TRP A 178 1.85 22.87 3.69
N LEU A 179 3.00 22.24 3.97
CA LEU A 179 4.21 22.97 4.36
C LEU A 179 4.67 23.92 3.27
N ARG A 180 4.67 23.50 2.00
CA ARG A 180 5.01 24.37 0.86
C ARG A 180 4.08 25.56 0.77
N GLN A 181 2.77 25.34 0.92
CA GLN A 181 1.76 26.40 0.85
C GLN A 181 1.91 27.41 1.99
N GLU A 182 2.11 26.96 3.22
CA GLU A 182 2.16 27.85 4.39
C GLU A 182 3.50 28.58 4.56
N THR A 183 4.60 28.02 4.05
CA THR A 183 5.95 28.52 4.35
C THR A 183 6.73 28.98 3.11
N GLY A 184 6.30 28.60 1.89
CA GLY A 184 7.05 28.86 0.66
C GLY A 184 8.37 28.09 0.55
N LEU A 185 8.57 27.05 1.38
CA LEU A 185 9.83 26.32 1.46
C LEU A 185 10.11 25.50 0.19
N GLU A 186 11.26 25.74 -0.44
CA GLU A 186 11.71 25.00 -1.62
C GLU A 186 12.42 23.69 -1.26
N LEU A 187 13.33 23.74 -0.26
CA LEU A 187 14.07 22.58 0.22
C LEU A 187 13.23 21.78 1.20
N LEU A 188 12.37 20.92 0.66
CA LEU A 188 11.50 20.05 1.44
C LEU A 188 11.36 18.69 0.75
N ALA A 189 11.70 17.62 1.47
CA ALA A 189 11.68 16.27 0.93
C ALA A 189 11.33 15.22 1.97
N ILE A 190 10.71 14.14 1.49
CA ILE A 190 10.55 12.89 2.22
C ILE A 190 11.91 12.21 2.33
N ALA A 191 12.22 11.66 3.50
CA ALA A 191 13.41 10.88 3.79
C ALA A 191 13.02 9.49 4.33
N GLY A 192 13.89 8.89 5.13
CA GLY A 192 13.62 7.65 5.84
C GLY A 192 13.35 6.45 4.94
N SER A 193 12.68 5.46 5.54
CA SER A 193 12.28 4.23 4.84
C SER A 193 11.29 4.48 3.69
N LEU A 194 10.53 5.58 3.75
CA LEU A 194 9.59 5.97 2.72
C LEU A 194 10.30 6.41 1.44
N ARG A 195 11.35 7.23 1.53
CA ARG A 195 12.17 7.61 0.36
C ARG A 195 12.89 6.42 -0.27
N ARG A 196 13.18 5.37 0.52
CA ARG A 196 13.75 4.11 0.01
C ARG A 196 12.70 3.14 -0.56
N PHE A 197 11.42 3.50 -0.56
CA PHE A 197 10.31 2.66 -1.01
C PHE A 197 10.19 1.31 -0.27
N ARG A 198 10.48 1.28 1.04
CA ARG A 198 10.22 0.07 1.84
C ARG A 198 8.72 -0.25 1.82
N GLU A 199 8.40 -1.54 1.68
CA GLU A 199 7.02 -2.03 1.54
C GLU A 199 6.10 -1.69 2.73
N THR A 200 6.67 -1.61 3.94
CA THR A 200 5.99 -1.11 5.14
C THR A 200 6.82 -0.03 5.83
N ILE A 201 6.15 0.97 6.37
CA ILE A 201 6.73 2.21 6.90
C ILE A 201 6.42 2.31 8.40
N GLY A 202 7.42 2.72 9.19
CA GLY A 202 7.24 2.92 10.63
C GLY A 202 6.67 4.31 10.87
N ASP A 203 7.58 5.26 10.99
CA ASP A 203 7.33 6.68 10.89
C ASP A 203 7.70 7.21 9.49
N VAL A 204 7.15 8.37 9.16
CA VAL A 204 7.50 9.17 7.99
C VAL A 204 8.49 10.24 8.41
N ASP A 205 9.66 10.26 7.79
CA ASP A 205 10.66 11.31 7.99
C ASP A 205 10.55 12.39 6.90
N ILE A 206 10.50 13.65 7.30
CA ILE A 206 10.56 14.82 6.41
C ILE A 206 11.76 15.68 6.81
N VAL A 207 12.53 16.12 5.81
CA VAL A 207 13.65 17.04 5.97
C VAL A 207 13.35 18.35 5.25
N ALA A 208 13.59 19.46 5.96
CA ALA A 208 13.42 20.83 5.51
C ALA A 208 14.77 21.58 5.59
N GLY A 209 15.13 22.33 4.55
CA GLY A 209 16.33 23.17 4.51
C GLY A 209 15.98 24.65 4.71
N SER A 210 16.24 25.21 5.90
CA SER A 210 15.98 26.61 6.22
C SER A 210 16.88 27.09 7.37
N ASP A 211 17.30 28.37 7.33
CA ASP A 211 17.95 29.03 8.45
C ASP A 211 16.94 29.59 9.48
N ASP A 212 15.64 29.61 9.13
CA ASP A 212 14.54 30.05 9.99
C ASP A 212 13.55 28.90 10.21
N ALA A 213 13.77 28.13 11.28
CA ALA A 213 12.99 26.94 11.63
C ALA A 213 11.64 27.22 12.33
N PRO A 214 11.50 28.22 13.24
CA PRO A 214 10.27 28.42 14.01
C PRO A 214 8.98 28.56 13.18
N PRO A 215 8.93 29.30 12.06
CA PRO A 215 7.71 29.37 11.24
C PRO A 215 7.32 28.02 10.64
N ILE A 216 8.32 27.20 10.27
CA ILE A 216 8.12 25.87 9.68
C ILE A 216 7.60 24.90 10.74
N MET A 217 8.17 24.92 11.94
CA MET A 217 7.70 24.11 13.07
C MET A 217 6.26 24.46 13.45
N ALA A 218 5.93 25.76 13.48
CA ALA A 218 4.58 26.24 13.74
C ALA A 218 3.57 25.79 12.66
N ALA A 219 3.95 25.86 11.38
CA ALA A 219 3.11 25.39 10.28
C ALA A 219 2.90 23.87 10.35
N PHE A 220 3.96 23.10 10.67
CA PHE A 220 3.91 21.64 10.76
C PHE A 220 2.94 21.15 11.82
N VAL A 221 3.04 21.65 13.06
CA VAL A 221 2.18 21.20 14.16
C VAL A 221 0.73 21.68 14.06
N ARG A 222 0.48 22.71 13.23
CA ARG A 222 -0.85 23.26 12.95
C ARG A 222 -1.49 22.66 11.69
N ALA A 223 -0.81 21.75 10.99
CA ALA A 223 -1.34 21.19 9.76
C ALA A 223 -2.72 20.57 10.00
N PRO A 224 -3.71 20.78 9.11
CA PRO A 224 -5.07 20.30 9.33
C PRO A 224 -5.19 18.78 9.54
N THR A 225 -4.23 18.02 9.01
CA THR A 225 -4.14 16.57 9.14
C THR A 225 -3.61 16.11 10.50
N VAL A 226 -3.11 17.01 11.36
CA VAL A 226 -2.54 16.68 12.66
C VAL A 226 -3.65 16.41 13.67
N GLU A 227 -3.67 15.19 14.19
CA GLU A 227 -4.59 14.77 15.25
C GLU A 227 -3.98 15.00 16.63
N ARG A 228 -2.67 14.77 16.78
CA ARG A 228 -1.96 14.91 18.05
C ARG A 228 -0.49 15.29 17.86
N ILE A 229 -0.01 16.24 18.64
CA ILE A 229 1.42 16.59 18.72
C ILE A 229 2.10 15.63 19.70
N LEU A 230 3.14 14.93 19.27
CA LEU A 230 3.94 14.04 20.13
C LEU A 230 5.14 14.76 20.73
N ALA A 231 5.80 15.58 19.92
CA ALA A 231 6.93 16.42 20.33
C ALA A 231 6.94 17.70 19.50
N ASN A 232 7.30 18.82 20.12
CA ASN A 232 7.47 20.11 19.46
C ASN A 232 8.74 20.76 19.98
N GLY A 233 9.71 20.97 19.10
CA GLY A 233 11.01 21.55 19.43
C GLY A 233 11.54 22.42 18.29
N ASP A 234 12.63 23.14 18.57
CA ASP A 234 13.11 24.23 17.70
C ASP A 234 13.49 23.77 16.28
N THR A 235 14.07 22.57 16.16
CA THR A 235 14.54 22.00 14.88
C THR A 235 14.04 20.57 14.63
N LYS A 236 13.26 20.02 15.56
CA LYS A 236 12.61 18.71 15.45
C LYS A 236 11.22 18.77 16.05
N SER A 237 10.23 18.28 15.29
CA SER A 237 8.88 18.01 15.80
C SER A 237 8.36 16.66 15.31
N SER A 238 7.41 16.10 16.04
CA SER A 238 6.77 14.81 15.74
C SER A 238 5.26 14.94 15.98
N VAL A 239 4.46 14.49 15.02
CA VAL A 239 2.99 14.53 15.08
C VAL A 239 2.40 13.17 14.70
N LEU A 240 1.18 12.92 15.17
CA LEU A 240 0.30 11.87 14.64
C LEU A 240 -0.73 12.48 13.71
N VAL A 241 -0.94 11.79 12.60
CA VAL A 241 -2.01 12.04 11.64
C VAL A 241 -2.93 10.82 11.56
N ALA A 242 -3.93 10.90 10.68
CA ALA A 242 -4.92 9.85 10.44
C ALA A 242 -4.30 8.43 10.40
N ARG A 243 -5.08 7.46 10.88
CA ARG A 243 -4.69 6.04 11.03
C ARG A 243 -3.53 5.82 12.01
N GLY A 244 -3.24 6.79 12.88
CA GLY A 244 -2.20 6.69 13.91
C GLY A 244 -0.78 6.77 13.36
N MET A 245 -0.61 7.32 12.16
CA MET A 245 0.69 7.43 11.50
C MET A 245 1.51 8.57 12.08
N GLN A 246 2.77 8.29 12.43
CA GLN A 246 3.71 9.30 12.90
C GLN A 246 4.45 9.96 11.74
N ILE A 247 4.52 11.29 11.76
CA ILE A 247 5.35 12.09 10.88
C ILE A 247 6.35 12.88 11.73
N ASP A 248 7.63 12.75 11.42
CA ASP A 248 8.74 13.47 12.01
C ASP A 248 9.25 14.53 11.03
N LEU A 249 9.43 15.77 11.51
CA LEU A 249 10.04 16.85 10.76
C LEU A 249 11.39 17.23 11.36
N ARG A 250 12.39 17.39 10.48
CA ARG A 250 13.72 17.93 10.80
C ARG A 250 13.98 19.17 9.96
N VAL A 251 14.35 20.28 10.60
CA VAL A 251 14.86 21.47 9.89
C VAL A 251 16.37 21.55 10.07
N VAL A 252 17.07 21.71 8.97
CA VAL A 252 18.53 21.86 8.91
C VAL A 252 18.90 23.13 8.13
N PRO A 253 20.09 23.71 8.34
CA PRO A 253 20.58 24.81 7.51
C PRO A 253 20.61 24.40 6.02
N PRO A 254 20.27 25.30 5.07
CA PRO A 254 20.26 24.98 3.64
C PRO A 254 21.59 24.43 3.12
N ARG A 255 22.72 24.94 3.65
CA ARG A 255 24.06 24.45 3.31
C ARG A 255 24.29 22.97 3.62
N SER A 256 23.55 22.41 4.59
CA SER A 256 23.67 21.01 5.01
C SER A 256 22.65 20.09 4.34
N TRP A 257 21.92 20.58 3.34
CA TRP A 257 20.80 19.87 2.71
C TRP A 257 21.17 18.46 2.23
N GLY A 258 22.23 18.32 1.44
CA GLY A 258 22.69 17.04 0.91
C GLY A 258 23.09 16.05 2.01
N ALA A 259 23.81 16.52 3.02
CA ALA A 259 24.24 15.69 4.15
C ALA A 259 23.06 15.23 5.01
N ALA A 260 22.10 16.12 5.26
CA ALA A 260 20.90 15.80 6.00
C ALA A 260 20.01 14.82 5.24
N LEU A 261 19.81 15.01 3.93
CA LEU A 261 19.09 14.05 3.10
C LEU A 261 19.74 12.67 3.14
N LEU A 262 21.07 12.58 2.97
CA LEU A 262 21.78 11.31 3.07
C LEU A 262 21.56 10.65 4.43
N TYR A 263 21.75 11.43 5.50
CA TYR A 263 21.65 10.96 6.88
C TYR A 263 20.25 10.46 7.23
N PHE A 264 19.21 11.26 6.97
CA PHE A 264 17.83 10.92 7.33
C PHE A 264 17.19 9.95 6.34
N THR A 265 17.71 9.82 5.11
CA THR A 265 17.27 8.74 4.19
C THR A 265 17.74 7.39 4.68
N GLY A 266 18.98 7.29 5.17
CA GLY A 266 19.57 6.03 5.58
C GLY A 266 19.71 5.01 4.43
N SER A 267 19.64 3.69 4.69
CA SER A 267 19.40 3.07 6.00
C SER A 267 20.48 3.36 7.05
N LYS A 268 20.26 2.94 8.30
CA LYS A 268 21.27 3.04 9.35
C LYS A 268 22.54 2.29 8.95
N GLU A 269 22.39 1.10 8.41
CA GLU A 269 23.47 0.20 7.98
C GLU A 269 24.28 0.86 6.84
N HIS A 270 23.57 1.42 5.85
CA HIS A 270 24.18 2.20 4.77
C HIS A 270 25.00 3.39 5.30
N ASN A 271 24.44 4.18 6.22
CA ASN A 271 25.15 5.31 6.85
C ASN A 271 26.37 4.86 7.67
N VAL A 272 26.32 3.70 8.33
CA VAL A 272 27.46 3.13 9.05
C VAL A 272 28.58 2.77 8.07
N ARG A 273 28.25 2.13 6.93
CA ARG A 273 29.23 1.81 5.89
C ARG A 273 29.91 3.05 5.32
N LEU A 274 29.14 4.08 4.94
CA LEU A 274 29.68 5.33 4.40
C LEU A 274 30.58 6.05 5.41
N ARG A 275 30.16 6.15 6.68
CA ARG A 275 31.00 6.72 7.75
C ARG A 275 32.29 5.93 7.96
N GLY A 276 32.24 4.60 7.86
CA GLY A 276 33.44 3.76 7.92
C GLY A 276 34.43 4.04 6.79
N ILE A 277 33.94 4.26 5.56
CA ILE A 277 34.77 4.65 4.41
C ILE A 277 35.36 6.04 4.60
N ALA A 278 34.55 7.02 5.01
CA ALA A 278 35.00 8.37 5.32
C ALA A 278 36.13 8.36 6.36
N LEU A 279 35.96 7.63 7.47
CA LEU A 279 36.96 7.53 8.52
C LEU A 279 38.30 6.93 8.05
N LYS A 280 38.26 5.89 7.20
CA LYS A 280 39.47 5.32 6.59
C LYS A 280 40.22 6.34 5.73
N ARG A 281 39.50 7.32 5.18
CA ARG A 281 40.04 8.45 4.40
C ARG A 281 40.37 9.68 5.26
N LYS A 282 40.36 9.55 6.60
CA LYS A 282 40.56 10.66 7.57
C LYS A 282 39.51 11.77 7.44
N LEU A 283 38.29 11.38 7.06
CA LEU A 283 37.13 12.25 6.96
C LEU A 283 36.08 11.90 8.02
N LEU A 284 35.25 12.87 8.38
CA LEU A 284 34.10 12.73 9.27
C LEU A 284 32.83 13.05 8.47
N LEU A 285 31.89 12.10 8.41
CA LEU A 285 30.58 12.30 7.80
C LEU A 285 29.50 12.32 8.88
N ASN A 286 28.69 13.38 8.91
CA ASN A 286 27.54 13.54 9.82
C ASN A 286 26.35 14.17 9.07
N GLU A 287 25.28 14.50 9.79
CA GLU A 287 24.05 15.10 9.26
C GLU A 287 24.23 16.53 8.70
N TYR A 288 25.37 17.16 8.95
CA TYR A 288 25.65 18.54 8.52
C TYR A 288 26.62 18.62 7.34
N GLY A 289 27.47 17.62 7.13
CA GLY A 289 28.45 17.63 6.05
C GLY A 289 29.49 16.50 6.13
N LEU A 290 30.39 16.51 5.16
CA LEU A 290 31.63 15.74 5.14
C LEU A 290 32.81 16.68 5.44
N TYR A 291 33.65 16.32 6.40
CA TYR A 291 34.75 17.16 6.89
C TYR A 291 36.06 16.39 6.90
N ARG A 292 37.19 17.11 6.90
CA ARG A 292 38.44 16.52 7.44
C ARG A 292 38.29 16.39 8.95
N VAL A 293 38.77 15.28 9.53
CA VAL A 293 38.73 15.09 10.99
C VAL A 293 39.42 16.27 11.70
N GLY A 294 38.72 16.94 12.62
CA GLY A 294 39.20 18.11 13.37
C GLY A 294 38.97 19.47 12.69
N ALA A 295 38.21 19.49 11.58
CA ALA A 295 37.81 20.71 10.87
C ALA A 295 36.32 21.05 11.05
N GLU A 296 35.53 20.17 11.69
CA GLU A 296 34.08 20.35 11.86
C GLU A 296 33.73 21.62 12.65
N ALA A 297 34.47 21.92 13.70
CA ALA A 297 34.27 23.13 14.51
C ALA A 297 34.61 24.43 13.76
N ARG A 298 35.33 24.34 12.64
CA ARG A 298 35.72 25.49 11.81
C ARG A 298 34.76 25.74 10.65
N GLY A 299 33.74 24.89 10.45
CA GLY A 299 32.79 25.03 9.33
C GLY A 299 33.50 24.98 7.97
N GLN A 300 34.49 24.09 7.82
CA GLN A 300 35.22 23.87 6.57
C GLN A 300 34.80 22.51 6.00
N GLU A 301 33.56 22.43 5.53
CA GLU A 301 33.01 21.26 4.84
C GLU A 301 33.79 20.99 3.53
N LEU A 302 33.99 19.71 3.22
CA LEU A 302 34.45 19.26 1.90
C LEU A 302 33.29 19.05 0.93
N ALA A 303 32.12 18.66 1.45
CA ALA A 303 30.90 18.43 0.69
C ALA A 303 29.69 18.47 1.65
N CYS A 304 28.58 19.07 1.22
CA CYS A 304 27.38 19.19 2.06
C CYS A 304 26.10 19.55 1.30
N ALA A 305 26.20 20.18 0.12
CA ALA A 305 25.07 20.80 -0.57
C ALA A 305 24.15 19.77 -1.25
N SER A 306 24.72 18.67 -1.76
CA SER A 306 23.97 17.57 -2.39
C SER A 306 24.48 16.20 -1.94
N GLU A 307 23.64 15.16 -2.11
CA GLU A 307 24.08 13.79 -1.82
C GLU A 307 25.20 13.38 -2.79
N GLU A 308 25.05 13.74 -4.07
CA GLU A 308 25.98 13.49 -5.16
C GLU A 308 27.37 14.05 -4.87
N GLU A 309 27.44 15.28 -4.34
CA GLU A 309 28.70 15.90 -3.93
C GLU A 309 29.41 15.09 -2.83
N ILE A 310 28.66 14.55 -1.86
CA ILE A 310 29.22 13.74 -0.77
C ILE A 310 29.75 12.41 -1.31
N TYR A 311 29.00 11.72 -2.18
CA TYR A 311 29.49 10.49 -2.82
C TYR A 311 30.72 10.76 -3.69
N ALA A 312 30.73 11.85 -4.46
CA ALA A 312 31.86 12.24 -5.29
C ALA A 312 33.11 12.55 -4.43
N ALA A 313 32.96 13.24 -3.31
CA ALA A 313 34.06 13.49 -2.36
C ALA A 313 34.58 12.21 -1.68
N LEU A 314 33.75 11.16 -1.62
CA LEU A 314 34.15 9.82 -1.21
C LEU A 314 34.66 8.94 -2.37
N GLU A 315 34.75 9.49 -3.59
CA GLU A 315 35.12 8.80 -4.84
C GLU A 315 34.23 7.58 -5.12
N MET A 316 32.92 7.80 -5.06
CA MET A 316 31.90 6.76 -5.27
C MET A 316 30.83 7.29 -6.22
N ASP A 317 30.16 6.37 -6.93
CA ASP A 317 28.90 6.72 -7.61
C ASP A 317 27.83 7.16 -6.59
N TRP A 318 26.96 8.08 -6.99
CA TRP A 318 25.76 8.37 -6.21
C TRP A 318 24.85 7.14 -6.16
N ILE A 319 24.42 6.77 -4.95
CA ILE A 319 23.62 5.58 -4.72
C ILE A 319 22.13 5.98 -4.63
N PRO A 320 21.26 5.48 -5.54
CA PRO A 320 19.82 5.69 -5.45
C PRO A 320 19.25 5.25 -4.09
N PRO A 321 18.33 6.02 -3.47
CA PRO A 321 17.76 5.69 -2.16
C PRO A 321 17.23 4.26 -2.02
N GLU A 322 16.64 3.71 -3.09
CA GLU A 322 16.08 2.37 -3.16
C GLU A 322 17.11 1.27 -2.88
N LEU A 323 18.39 1.51 -3.18
CA LEU A 323 19.46 0.53 -2.96
C LEU A 323 20.08 0.60 -1.57
N ARG A 324 19.81 1.64 -0.78
CA ARG A 324 20.52 1.96 0.49
C ARG A 324 20.08 1.06 1.65
N GLU A 325 20.39 -0.22 1.55
CA GLU A 325 20.00 -1.28 2.50
C GLU A 325 21.20 -2.13 2.96
N ASP A 326 22.44 -1.75 2.64
CA ASP A 326 23.69 -2.51 2.89
C ASP A 326 23.65 -3.93 2.32
N ARG A 327 23.25 -4.05 1.06
CA ARG A 327 23.14 -5.32 0.30
C ARG A 327 24.17 -5.41 -0.83
N GLY A 328 25.22 -4.61 -0.77
CA GLY A 328 26.33 -4.59 -1.74
C GLY A 328 26.43 -3.29 -2.55
N GLU A 329 25.51 -2.35 -2.36
CA GLU A 329 25.42 -1.08 -3.10
C GLU A 329 26.64 -0.20 -2.87
N VAL A 330 27.15 -0.18 -1.63
CA VAL A 330 28.33 0.61 -1.25
C VAL A 330 29.58 0.09 -1.96
N ASP A 331 29.73 -1.24 -2.04
CA ASP A 331 30.88 -1.87 -2.69
C ASP A 331 30.82 -1.73 -4.21
N ALA A 332 29.62 -1.81 -4.79
CA ALA A 332 29.42 -1.58 -6.22
C ALA A 332 29.70 -0.11 -6.59
N ALA A 333 29.20 0.85 -5.81
CA ALA A 333 29.44 2.28 -6.02
C ALA A 333 30.92 2.67 -5.89
N SER A 334 31.64 2.06 -4.94
CA SER A 334 33.09 2.27 -4.78
C SER A 334 33.92 1.74 -5.96
N ARG A 335 33.34 0.82 -6.75
CA ARG A 335 33.97 0.26 -7.96
C ARG A 335 33.42 0.86 -9.25
N HIS A 336 32.57 1.88 -9.16
CA HIS A 336 31.84 2.44 -10.29
C HIS A 336 31.07 1.39 -11.11
N ALA A 337 30.41 0.47 -10.40
CA ALA A 337 29.78 -0.73 -10.95
C ALA A 337 28.29 -0.85 -10.57
N LEU A 338 27.64 0.26 -10.21
CA LEU A 338 26.19 0.25 -10.02
C LEU A 338 25.48 0.03 -11.36
N PRO A 339 24.41 -0.78 -11.39
CA PRO A 339 23.63 -0.97 -12.60
C PRO A 339 22.75 0.27 -12.89
N ALA A 340 22.46 0.49 -14.18
CA ALA A 340 21.39 1.40 -14.58
C ALA A 340 20.04 0.75 -14.22
N LEU A 341 19.41 1.24 -13.16
CA LEU A 341 18.15 0.71 -12.67
C LEU A 341 16.98 1.05 -13.60
N VAL A 342 15.99 0.16 -13.66
CA VAL A 342 14.74 0.39 -14.39
C VAL A 342 14.03 1.66 -13.92
N ALA A 343 13.41 2.37 -14.87
CA ALA A 343 12.58 3.54 -14.63
C ALA A 343 11.14 3.29 -15.13
N VAL A 344 10.19 4.08 -14.64
CA VAL A 344 8.78 3.96 -15.05
C VAL A 344 8.63 4.18 -16.57
N GLY A 345 9.43 5.06 -17.16
CA GLY A 345 9.43 5.31 -18.60
C GLY A 345 9.95 4.15 -19.47
N ASP A 346 10.60 3.14 -18.87
CA ASP A 346 11.02 1.94 -19.60
C ASP A 346 9.84 0.96 -19.80
N ILE A 347 8.77 1.09 -19.01
CA ILE A 347 7.60 0.22 -19.06
C ILE A 347 6.69 0.61 -20.22
N ARG A 348 6.48 -0.32 -21.15
CA ARG A 348 5.70 -0.09 -22.38
C ARG A 348 4.22 -0.46 -22.27
N GLY A 349 3.84 -1.12 -21.20
CA GLY A 349 2.46 -1.50 -20.94
C GLY A 349 2.33 -2.33 -19.68
N ASP A 350 1.11 -2.44 -19.18
CA ASP A 350 0.80 -3.26 -18.02
C ASP A 350 0.39 -4.67 -18.48
N LEU A 351 0.92 -5.69 -17.82
CA LEU A 351 0.73 -7.10 -18.18
C LEU A 351 -0.19 -7.86 -17.21
N HIS A 352 -0.74 -7.20 -16.19
CA HIS A 352 -1.73 -7.79 -15.28
C HIS A 352 -2.73 -6.72 -14.80
N THR A 353 -3.93 -6.72 -15.40
CA THR A 353 -5.04 -5.83 -15.01
C THR A 353 -6.38 -6.51 -15.15
N HIS A 354 -7.38 -6.00 -14.44
CA HIS A 354 -8.71 -6.56 -14.30
C HIS A 354 -9.76 -5.55 -14.81
N THR A 355 -10.89 -6.08 -15.25
CA THR A 355 -12.01 -5.28 -15.74
C THR A 355 -13.31 -5.73 -15.11
N ASN A 356 -14.39 -4.99 -15.38
CA ASN A 356 -15.74 -5.37 -14.96
C ASN A 356 -16.29 -6.67 -15.59
N TRP A 357 -15.49 -7.35 -16.41
CA TRP A 357 -15.75 -8.73 -16.79
C TRP A 357 -15.63 -9.70 -15.60
N THR A 358 -14.85 -9.37 -14.58
CA THR A 358 -14.76 -10.14 -13.33
C THR A 358 -14.97 -9.27 -12.10
N ASP A 359 -13.90 -8.89 -11.42
CA ASP A 359 -13.91 -8.14 -10.16
C ASP A 359 -13.31 -6.74 -10.28
N GLY A 360 -12.89 -6.33 -11.48
CA GLY A 360 -12.57 -4.94 -11.78
C GLY A 360 -13.82 -4.05 -11.74
N ARG A 361 -13.61 -2.77 -11.44
CA ARG A 361 -14.66 -1.73 -11.46
C ARG A 361 -14.96 -1.26 -12.87
N ASP A 362 -13.92 -1.04 -13.67
CA ASP A 362 -14.03 -0.27 -14.91
C ASP A 362 -14.17 -1.16 -16.16
N PRO A 363 -14.91 -0.71 -17.19
CA PRO A 363 -15.00 -1.39 -18.48
C PRO A 363 -13.66 -1.52 -19.20
N LEU A 364 -13.54 -2.54 -20.06
CA LEU A 364 -12.37 -2.79 -20.90
C LEU A 364 -11.95 -1.55 -21.72
N GLU A 365 -12.90 -0.89 -22.37
CA GLU A 365 -12.63 0.32 -23.16
C GLU A 365 -12.04 1.44 -22.29
N THR A 366 -12.57 1.66 -21.09
CA THR A 366 -12.11 2.71 -20.17
C THR A 366 -10.68 2.43 -19.69
N MET A 367 -10.39 1.18 -19.31
CA MET A 367 -9.04 0.75 -18.92
C MET A 367 -8.03 0.95 -20.07
N ALA A 368 -8.39 0.53 -21.29
CA ALA A 368 -7.54 0.67 -22.47
C ALA A 368 -7.26 2.14 -22.83
N LEU A 369 -8.28 3.00 -22.76
CA LEU A 369 -8.13 4.44 -23.03
C LEU A 369 -7.23 5.12 -21.99
N ARG A 370 -7.38 4.76 -20.70
CA ARG A 370 -6.50 5.29 -19.64
C ARG A 370 -5.06 4.84 -19.83
N ALA A 371 -4.83 3.55 -20.09
CA ALA A 371 -3.50 3.00 -20.36
C ALA A 371 -2.82 3.69 -21.56
N LYS A 372 -3.55 3.89 -22.66
CA LYS A 372 -3.07 4.64 -23.83
C LYS A 372 -2.72 6.09 -23.47
N ALA A 373 -3.56 6.77 -22.68
CA ALA A 373 -3.31 8.15 -22.24
C ALA A 373 -2.07 8.27 -21.34
N LYS A 374 -1.71 7.22 -20.59
CA LYS A 374 -0.44 7.11 -19.84
C LYS A 374 0.80 6.99 -20.73
N GLY A 375 0.63 6.74 -22.04
CA GLY A 375 1.72 6.53 -22.99
C GLY A 375 2.11 5.07 -23.20
N TYR A 376 1.35 4.11 -22.67
CA TYR A 376 1.59 2.70 -22.96
C TYR A 376 1.29 2.37 -24.42
N GLY A 377 2.06 1.42 -24.97
CA GLY A 377 1.82 0.79 -26.27
C GLY A 377 0.84 -0.39 -26.19
N TYR A 378 0.69 -1.00 -25.01
CA TYR A 378 -0.26 -2.09 -24.79
C TYR A 378 -0.82 -2.14 -23.37
N LEU A 379 -1.90 -2.92 -23.20
CA LEU A 379 -2.49 -3.29 -21.92
C LEU A 379 -2.95 -4.75 -21.99
N ALA A 380 -2.51 -5.59 -21.06
CA ALA A 380 -3.07 -6.92 -20.89
C ALA A 380 -4.22 -6.89 -19.88
N VAL A 381 -5.36 -7.44 -20.28
CA VAL A 381 -6.50 -7.69 -19.39
C VAL A 381 -6.56 -9.17 -19.06
N THR A 382 -6.34 -9.50 -17.81
CA THR A 382 -6.10 -10.85 -17.29
C THR A 382 -7.16 -11.23 -16.26
N ASP A 383 -8.44 -10.95 -16.56
CA ASP A 383 -9.56 -11.31 -15.69
C ASP A 383 -9.52 -12.78 -15.23
N HIS A 384 -10.05 -13.02 -14.03
CA HIS A 384 -9.99 -14.30 -13.33
C HIS A 384 -10.75 -15.45 -14.01
N SER A 385 -10.23 -16.66 -13.79
CA SER A 385 -10.91 -17.93 -14.12
C SER A 385 -12.08 -18.26 -13.15
N PRO A 386 -12.99 -19.20 -13.51
CA PRO A 386 -14.25 -19.44 -12.78
C PRO A 386 -14.14 -19.96 -11.34
N GLY A 387 -13.03 -20.60 -10.98
CA GLY A 387 -12.80 -21.30 -9.71
C GLY A 387 -12.78 -20.39 -8.48
N LEU A 388 -12.56 -19.09 -8.69
CA LEU A 388 -12.78 -18.05 -7.70
C LEU A 388 -14.28 -17.71 -7.65
N GLY A 389 -15.04 -18.43 -6.82
CA GLY A 389 -16.50 -18.27 -6.71
C GLY A 389 -17.00 -16.86 -6.32
N MET A 390 -16.11 -15.90 -6.02
CA MET A 390 -16.42 -14.51 -5.69
C MET A 390 -16.18 -13.52 -6.84
N THR A 391 -15.46 -13.91 -7.91
CA THR A 391 -14.99 -12.97 -8.97
C THR A 391 -15.81 -13.02 -10.25
N ASN A 392 -16.93 -13.76 -10.28
CA ASN A 392 -17.74 -13.95 -11.49
C ASN A 392 -16.89 -14.37 -12.72
N GLY A 393 -15.99 -15.34 -12.55
CA GLY A 393 -15.01 -15.75 -13.58
C GLY A 393 -15.62 -16.15 -14.93
N LEU A 394 -14.81 -16.11 -15.98
CA LEU A 394 -15.30 -16.17 -17.36
C LEU A 394 -15.63 -17.61 -17.84
N SER A 395 -16.87 -17.85 -18.28
CA SER A 395 -17.19 -19.04 -19.07
C SER A 395 -16.59 -18.95 -20.47
N LEU A 396 -16.49 -20.07 -21.19
CA LEU A 396 -15.97 -20.09 -22.58
C LEU A 396 -16.73 -19.12 -23.51
N GLU A 397 -18.05 -19.04 -23.36
CA GLU A 397 -18.90 -18.11 -24.12
C GLU A 397 -18.54 -16.65 -23.82
N ARG A 398 -18.30 -16.33 -22.55
CA ARG A 398 -17.90 -14.98 -22.13
C ARG A 398 -16.48 -14.63 -22.60
N VAL A 399 -15.56 -15.61 -22.62
CA VAL A 399 -14.23 -15.44 -23.22
C VAL A 399 -14.33 -15.04 -24.69
N GLN A 400 -15.21 -15.70 -25.47
CA GLN A 400 -15.42 -15.36 -26.88
C GLN A 400 -15.98 -13.94 -27.05
N ALA A 401 -16.93 -13.53 -26.21
CA ALA A 401 -17.48 -12.18 -26.25
C ALA A 401 -16.41 -11.12 -25.95
N ARG A 402 -15.55 -11.35 -24.95
CA ARG A 402 -14.44 -10.44 -24.61
C ARG A 402 -13.38 -10.37 -25.72
N LEU A 403 -13.05 -11.49 -26.36
CA LEU A 403 -12.14 -11.53 -27.52
C LEU A 403 -12.69 -10.68 -28.68
N ALA A 404 -14.00 -10.75 -28.94
CA ALA A 404 -14.65 -9.94 -29.97
C ALA A 404 -14.65 -8.44 -29.62
N GLU A 405 -14.94 -8.09 -28.36
CA GLU A 405 -14.86 -6.71 -27.86
C GLU A 405 -13.45 -6.14 -28.01
N ALA A 406 -12.44 -6.87 -27.54
CA ALA A 406 -11.04 -6.47 -27.63
C ALA A 406 -10.57 -6.35 -29.09
N ALA A 407 -11.02 -7.23 -30.00
CA ALA A 407 -10.72 -7.12 -31.42
C ALA A 407 -11.28 -5.83 -32.04
N ALA A 408 -12.53 -5.49 -31.70
CA ALA A 408 -13.16 -4.25 -32.16
C ALA A 408 -12.45 -3.00 -31.60
N LEU A 409 -12.06 -3.01 -30.34
CA LEU A 409 -11.29 -1.92 -29.71
C LEU A 409 -9.87 -1.82 -30.30
N ASN A 410 -9.18 -2.93 -30.52
CA ASN A 410 -7.86 -2.94 -31.13
C ASN A 410 -7.86 -2.32 -32.53
N ALA A 411 -8.91 -2.55 -33.33
CA ALA A 411 -9.05 -1.90 -34.64
C ALA A 411 -9.19 -0.38 -34.52
N LYS A 412 -9.86 0.12 -33.48
CA LYS A 412 -10.06 1.56 -33.23
C LYS A 412 -8.85 2.24 -32.58
N LEU A 413 -8.13 1.52 -31.71
CA LEU A 413 -7.10 2.11 -30.85
C LEU A 413 -5.69 2.03 -31.43
N ALA A 414 -5.50 1.29 -32.54
CA ALA A 414 -4.22 1.14 -33.22
C ALA A 414 -3.44 2.48 -33.33
N PRO A 415 -2.12 2.47 -33.09
CA PRO A 415 -1.25 1.31 -32.87
C PRO A 415 -1.25 0.74 -31.45
N PHE A 416 -2.06 1.26 -30.52
CA PHE A 416 -2.20 0.69 -29.17
C PHE A 416 -2.83 -0.71 -29.21
N ARG A 417 -2.36 -1.63 -28.37
CA ARG A 417 -2.82 -3.03 -28.34
C ARG A 417 -3.36 -3.45 -26.98
N ILE A 418 -4.60 -3.92 -26.97
CA ILE A 418 -5.17 -4.72 -25.88
C ILE A 418 -4.76 -6.18 -26.12
N LEU A 419 -4.10 -6.77 -25.12
CA LEU A 419 -3.78 -8.20 -25.06
C LEU A 419 -4.85 -8.88 -24.19
N VAL A 420 -5.49 -9.91 -24.73
CA VAL A 420 -6.56 -10.63 -24.00
C VAL A 420 -5.93 -11.81 -23.29
N GLY A 421 -5.79 -11.69 -21.97
CA GLY A 421 -5.20 -12.71 -21.11
C GLY A 421 -6.17 -13.30 -20.09
N THR A 422 -5.66 -14.15 -19.21
CA THR A 422 -6.38 -14.62 -18.01
C THR A 422 -5.42 -14.82 -16.86
N GLU A 423 -5.87 -14.49 -15.67
CA GLU A 423 -5.28 -14.99 -14.44
C GLU A 423 -5.99 -16.30 -14.05
N VAL A 424 -5.33 -17.41 -14.38
CA VAL A 424 -5.84 -18.74 -14.11
C VAL A 424 -5.44 -19.21 -12.71
N ASP A 425 -6.41 -19.67 -11.92
CA ASP A 425 -6.14 -20.26 -10.62
C ASP A 425 -5.39 -21.60 -10.79
N ILE A 426 -4.31 -21.76 -10.02
CA ILE A 426 -3.64 -23.03 -9.83
C ILE A 426 -4.38 -23.74 -8.72
N ARG A 427 -5.23 -24.73 -8.99
CA ARG A 427 -6.06 -25.41 -7.97
C ARG A 427 -5.21 -26.14 -6.93
N ALA A 428 -5.79 -26.46 -5.77
CA ALA A 428 -5.10 -27.15 -4.66
C ALA A 428 -4.46 -28.49 -5.04
N ASN A 429 -4.92 -29.13 -6.11
CA ASN A 429 -4.38 -30.38 -6.66
C ASN A 429 -3.32 -30.15 -7.78
N GLY A 430 -2.91 -28.91 -8.04
CA GLY A 430 -1.92 -28.54 -9.06
C GLY A 430 -2.47 -28.35 -10.48
N LYS A 431 -3.76 -28.65 -10.73
CA LYS A 431 -4.36 -28.42 -12.06
C LYS A 431 -4.72 -26.95 -12.26
N LEU A 432 -4.60 -26.47 -13.49
CA LEU A 432 -5.09 -25.14 -13.87
C LEU A 432 -6.62 -25.13 -13.97
N ASP A 433 -7.21 -23.98 -13.69
CA ASP A 433 -8.64 -23.75 -13.64
C ASP A 433 -9.30 -23.48 -15.01
N TYR A 434 -8.62 -23.88 -16.09
CA TYR A 434 -9.15 -24.00 -17.45
C TYR A 434 -8.54 -25.23 -18.15
N PRO A 435 -9.24 -25.85 -19.11
CA PRO A 435 -8.62 -26.81 -20.02
C PRO A 435 -7.75 -26.10 -21.06
N ASP A 436 -6.75 -26.82 -21.58
CA ASP A 436 -5.73 -26.30 -22.52
C ASP A 436 -6.33 -25.63 -23.76
N GLU A 437 -7.43 -26.17 -24.29
CA GLU A 437 -8.18 -25.63 -25.43
C GLU A 437 -8.78 -24.24 -25.22
N VAL A 438 -8.97 -23.85 -23.95
CA VAL A 438 -9.39 -22.51 -23.55
C VAL A 438 -8.16 -21.63 -23.32
N LEU A 439 -7.16 -22.15 -22.60
CA LEU A 439 -5.91 -21.43 -22.35
C LEU A 439 -5.21 -21.00 -23.65
N ALA A 440 -5.24 -21.84 -24.68
CA ALA A 440 -4.62 -21.57 -25.98
C ALA A 440 -5.27 -20.42 -26.77
N ARG A 441 -6.39 -19.85 -26.28
CA ARG A 441 -7.08 -18.71 -26.91
C ARG A 441 -6.62 -17.36 -26.38
N PHE A 442 -5.87 -17.34 -25.28
CA PHE A 442 -5.38 -16.11 -24.67
C PHE A 442 -4.01 -15.72 -25.22
N ASP A 443 -3.77 -14.41 -25.34
CA ASP A 443 -2.45 -13.86 -25.68
C ASP A 443 -1.45 -14.07 -24.53
N ILE A 444 -1.95 -14.01 -23.28
CA ILE A 444 -1.20 -14.11 -22.03
C ILE A 444 -1.97 -15.00 -21.05
N VAL A 445 -1.26 -15.95 -20.44
CA VAL A 445 -1.80 -16.76 -19.33
C VAL A 445 -0.91 -16.53 -18.13
N THR A 446 -1.44 -15.82 -17.13
CA THR A 446 -0.82 -15.68 -15.82
C THR A 446 -1.40 -16.75 -14.90
N ALA A 447 -0.57 -17.42 -14.11
CA ALA A 447 -1.01 -18.43 -13.16
C ALA A 447 -0.74 -17.96 -11.72
N SER A 448 -1.66 -18.23 -10.80
CA SER A 448 -1.49 -17.83 -9.40
C SER A 448 -2.29 -18.70 -8.44
N VAL A 449 -1.91 -18.66 -7.15
CA VAL A 449 -2.54 -19.44 -6.08
C VAL A 449 -3.49 -18.52 -5.31
N HIS A 450 -4.78 -18.86 -5.25
CA HIS A 450 -5.77 -18.11 -4.46
C HIS A 450 -6.41 -18.88 -3.31
N SER A 451 -6.00 -20.14 -3.12
CA SER A 451 -6.64 -21.05 -2.18
C SER A 451 -5.65 -22.02 -1.55
N SER A 452 -6.02 -22.60 -0.41
CA SER A 452 -5.21 -23.58 0.32
C SER A 452 -3.80 -23.07 0.66
N PHE A 453 -3.69 -21.84 1.16
CA PHE A 453 -2.42 -21.18 1.50
C PHE A 453 -1.60 -21.91 2.59
N SER A 454 -2.22 -22.79 3.36
CA SER A 454 -1.58 -23.55 4.44
C SER A 454 -1.04 -24.92 4.02
N GLN A 455 -0.87 -25.17 2.71
CA GLN A 455 -0.26 -26.42 2.24
C GLN A 455 1.20 -26.52 2.71
N PRO A 456 1.72 -27.73 2.99
CA PRO A 456 3.13 -27.93 3.30
C PRO A 456 4.04 -27.41 2.17
N ARG A 457 5.24 -26.93 2.53
CA ARG A 457 6.23 -26.36 1.60
C ARG A 457 6.41 -27.15 0.30
N ASP A 458 6.67 -28.45 0.41
CA ASP A 458 6.95 -29.30 -0.74
C ASP A 458 5.73 -29.42 -1.67
N GLN A 459 4.53 -29.47 -1.08
CA GLN A 459 3.28 -29.53 -1.84
C GLN A 459 2.99 -28.21 -2.55
N MET A 460 3.14 -27.07 -1.86
CA MET A 460 2.95 -25.74 -2.46
C MET A 460 3.97 -25.49 -3.58
N THR A 461 5.22 -25.88 -3.35
CA THR A 461 6.30 -25.77 -4.34
C THR A 461 5.99 -26.61 -5.58
N ALA A 462 5.61 -27.89 -5.41
CA ALA A 462 5.26 -28.76 -6.54
C ALA A 462 4.03 -28.24 -7.32
N ARG A 463 3.03 -27.68 -6.61
CA ARG A 463 1.84 -27.04 -7.21
C ARG A 463 2.24 -25.87 -8.13
N ILE A 464 3.08 -24.97 -7.65
CA ILE A 464 3.52 -23.79 -8.41
C ILE A 464 4.45 -24.18 -9.56
N VAL A 465 5.44 -25.05 -9.31
CA VAL A 465 6.37 -25.52 -10.35
C VAL A 465 5.64 -26.30 -11.45
N GLY A 466 4.61 -27.07 -11.10
CA GLY A 466 3.75 -27.75 -12.07
C GLY A 466 3.04 -26.77 -13.02
N ALA A 467 2.54 -25.65 -12.50
CA ALA A 467 1.94 -24.60 -13.31
C ALA A 467 2.98 -23.89 -14.21
N ILE A 468 4.18 -23.59 -13.69
CA ILE A 468 5.27 -22.98 -14.46
C ILE A 468 5.71 -23.87 -15.64
N ARG A 469 5.74 -25.19 -15.44
CA ARG A 469 6.09 -26.15 -16.50
C ARG A 469 4.98 -26.37 -17.53
N HIS A 470 3.80 -25.78 -17.34
CA HIS A 470 2.71 -25.90 -18.30
C HIS A 470 3.00 -25.07 -19.57
N PRO A 471 2.92 -25.65 -20.78
CA PRO A 471 3.40 -25.00 -22.01
C PRO A 471 2.63 -23.73 -22.40
N LEU A 472 1.41 -23.55 -21.86
CA LEU A 472 0.59 -22.36 -22.12
C LEU A 472 0.74 -21.27 -21.06
N VAL A 473 1.42 -21.52 -19.94
CA VAL A 473 1.59 -20.51 -18.87
C VAL A 473 2.74 -19.59 -19.21
N THR A 474 2.44 -18.30 -19.34
CA THR A 474 3.39 -17.25 -19.76
C THR A 474 4.05 -16.54 -18.58
N ALA A 475 3.37 -16.45 -17.43
CA ALA A 475 3.86 -15.79 -16.24
C ALA A 475 3.25 -16.38 -14.95
N LEU A 476 3.97 -16.23 -13.84
CA LEU A 476 3.49 -16.48 -12.48
C LEU A 476 3.17 -15.15 -11.80
N SER A 477 1.91 -14.93 -11.43
CA SER A 477 1.44 -13.72 -10.75
C SER A 477 1.52 -13.85 -9.23
N HIS A 478 1.84 -12.74 -8.55
CA HIS A 478 2.04 -12.60 -7.09
C HIS A 478 2.53 -13.89 -6.42
N PRO A 479 3.80 -14.27 -6.66
CA PRO A 479 4.36 -15.61 -6.41
C PRO A 479 4.34 -16.13 -4.98
N THR A 480 4.07 -15.26 -4.01
CA THR A 480 4.02 -15.65 -2.59
C THR A 480 2.62 -15.59 -2.00
N GLY A 481 1.68 -14.99 -2.74
CA GLY A 481 0.31 -14.76 -2.31
C GLY A 481 0.19 -13.91 -1.05
N ARG A 482 1.23 -13.19 -0.65
CA ARG A 482 1.22 -12.35 0.55
C ARG A 482 0.24 -11.18 0.40
N LEU A 483 -0.24 -10.70 1.54
CA LEU A 483 -0.88 -9.40 1.69
C LEU A 483 -0.24 -8.70 2.89
N LEU A 484 0.50 -7.62 2.67
CA LEU A 484 1.24 -6.89 3.68
C LEU A 484 0.33 -6.52 4.87
N GLU A 485 0.79 -6.78 6.10
CA GLU A 485 0.07 -6.54 7.36
C GLU A 485 -1.30 -7.27 7.46
N ARG A 486 -1.54 -8.29 6.61
CA ARG A 486 -2.81 -9.05 6.57
C ARG A 486 -2.61 -10.57 6.44
N ARG A 487 -1.69 -11.01 5.59
CA ARG A 487 -1.41 -12.41 5.25
C ARG A 487 0.06 -12.59 4.90
N GLU A 488 0.77 -13.38 5.71
CA GLU A 488 2.13 -13.80 5.40
C GLU A 488 2.20 -14.59 4.08
N PRO A 489 3.37 -14.59 3.39
CA PRO A 489 3.68 -15.55 2.33
C PRO A 489 3.28 -16.98 2.71
N TYR A 490 2.72 -17.74 1.77
CA TYR A 490 2.63 -19.19 1.98
C TYR A 490 4.03 -19.82 2.00
N ASP A 491 4.17 -20.98 2.66
CA ASP A 491 5.45 -21.69 2.73
C ASP A 491 5.77 -22.30 1.35
N VAL A 492 6.71 -21.69 0.62
CA VAL A 492 7.12 -22.08 -0.73
C VAL A 492 8.63 -21.99 -0.88
N ASP A 493 9.21 -22.91 -1.64
CA ASP A 493 10.60 -22.81 -2.06
C ASP A 493 10.73 -21.89 -3.29
N LEU A 494 10.90 -20.58 -3.04
CA LEU A 494 11.08 -19.60 -4.12
C LEU A 494 12.33 -19.85 -4.97
N ALA A 495 13.35 -20.54 -4.45
CA ALA A 495 14.52 -20.88 -5.26
C ALA A 495 14.17 -21.90 -6.35
N ALA A 496 13.38 -22.92 -5.99
CA ALA A 496 12.89 -23.92 -6.94
C ALA A 496 11.93 -23.29 -7.96
N VAL A 497 11.06 -22.37 -7.52
CA VAL A 497 10.15 -21.60 -8.40
C VAL A 497 10.94 -20.77 -9.40
N ILE A 498 11.94 -20.00 -8.95
CA ILE A 498 12.79 -19.18 -9.81
C ILE A 498 13.56 -20.04 -10.82
N ALA A 499 14.13 -21.16 -10.37
CA ALA A 499 14.87 -22.07 -11.26
C ALA A 499 13.97 -22.66 -12.35
N ALA A 500 12.75 -23.08 -11.99
CA ALA A 500 11.78 -23.59 -12.96
C ALA A 500 11.36 -22.51 -13.98
N ALA A 501 11.12 -21.27 -13.52
CA ALA A 501 10.76 -20.16 -14.38
C ALA A 501 11.87 -19.80 -15.39
N ALA A 502 13.14 -19.82 -14.94
CA ALA A 502 14.29 -19.63 -15.81
C ALA A 502 14.45 -20.78 -16.83
N GLU A 503 14.18 -22.04 -16.43
CA GLU A 503 14.22 -23.22 -17.31
C GLU A 503 13.17 -23.15 -18.42
N THR A 504 11.95 -22.71 -18.10
CA THR A 504 10.81 -22.73 -19.03
C THR A 504 10.62 -21.43 -19.80
N GLY A 505 11.28 -20.34 -19.38
CA GLY A 505 11.04 -18.99 -19.90
C GLY A 505 9.74 -18.36 -19.37
N THR A 506 9.09 -18.97 -18.38
CA THR A 506 7.93 -18.37 -17.70
C THR A 506 8.38 -17.15 -16.91
N ARG A 507 7.69 -16.01 -17.07
CA ARG A 507 8.04 -14.76 -16.38
C ARG A 507 7.59 -14.79 -14.92
N ILE A 508 8.25 -14.04 -14.05
CA ILE A 508 7.87 -13.89 -12.64
C ILE A 508 7.42 -12.46 -12.38
N GLU A 509 6.24 -12.29 -11.80
CA GLU A 509 5.67 -10.99 -11.52
C GLU A 509 6.34 -10.25 -10.35
N ILE A 510 6.50 -8.94 -10.53
CA ILE A 510 6.69 -7.92 -9.50
C ILE A 510 5.42 -7.06 -9.51
N ASN A 511 4.48 -7.45 -8.65
CA ASN A 511 3.15 -6.91 -8.57
C ASN A 511 3.18 -5.60 -7.78
N GLY A 512 2.74 -4.50 -8.40
CA GLY A 512 2.71 -3.16 -7.83
C GLY A 512 1.51 -2.90 -6.92
N GLY A 513 0.58 -3.85 -6.82
CA GLY A 513 -0.56 -3.77 -5.92
C GLY A 513 -0.09 -3.41 -4.51
N PRO A 514 -0.60 -2.32 -3.91
CA PRO A 514 -0.02 -1.70 -2.72
C PRO A 514 -0.12 -2.58 -1.46
N GLU A 515 -1.05 -3.53 -1.45
CA GLU A 515 -1.16 -4.55 -0.39
C GLU A 515 -0.29 -5.78 -0.67
N ARG A 516 0.29 -5.93 -1.87
CA ARG A 516 1.05 -7.11 -2.29
C ARG A 516 2.56 -6.86 -2.34
N LEU A 517 2.98 -5.95 -3.24
CA LEU A 517 4.38 -5.71 -3.61
C LEU A 517 5.18 -6.99 -3.90
N ASP A 518 4.60 -7.94 -4.63
CA ASP A 518 5.05 -9.34 -4.71
C ASP A 518 5.48 -9.71 -6.14
N LEU A 519 6.72 -10.06 -6.47
CA LEU A 519 7.80 -10.61 -5.66
C LEU A 519 8.48 -9.65 -4.65
N PRO A 520 8.82 -10.09 -3.42
CA PRO A 520 9.59 -9.28 -2.49
C PRO A 520 10.96 -8.89 -3.04
N ASP A 521 11.39 -7.65 -2.77
CA ASP A 521 12.63 -7.08 -3.32
C ASP A 521 13.88 -7.96 -3.12
N THR A 522 13.95 -8.66 -2.00
CA THR A 522 15.06 -9.54 -1.61
C THR A 522 15.26 -10.74 -2.55
N TRP A 523 14.22 -11.16 -3.26
CA TRP A 523 14.27 -12.30 -4.18
C TRP A 523 14.59 -11.90 -5.62
N ILE A 524 14.43 -10.61 -5.96
CA ILE A 524 14.68 -10.09 -7.30
C ILE A 524 16.14 -10.27 -7.75
N PRO A 525 17.18 -9.95 -6.95
CA PRO A 525 18.57 -10.20 -7.34
C PRO A 525 18.83 -11.67 -7.65
N ARG A 526 18.21 -12.58 -6.89
CA ARG A 526 18.34 -14.02 -7.11
C ARG A 526 17.63 -14.46 -8.39
N ALA A 527 16.45 -13.91 -8.69
CA ALA A 527 15.74 -14.17 -9.93
C ALA A 527 16.58 -13.76 -11.15
N ILE A 528 17.13 -12.54 -11.12
CA ILE A 528 18.01 -12.01 -12.17
C ILE A 528 19.26 -12.89 -12.33
N ALA A 529 19.92 -13.24 -11.22
CA ALA A 529 21.14 -14.07 -11.26
C ALA A 529 20.90 -15.49 -11.80
N ASN A 530 19.68 -16.02 -11.69
CA ASN A 530 19.31 -17.32 -12.26
C ASN A 530 18.82 -17.22 -13.72
N GLY A 531 18.76 -16.01 -14.30
CA GLY A 531 18.30 -15.80 -15.67
C GLY A 531 16.78 -15.78 -15.83
N ALA A 532 16.01 -15.66 -14.74
CA ALA A 532 14.56 -15.50 -14.84
C ALA A 532 14.22 -14.11 -15.40
N THR A 533 13.21 -14.07 -16.27
CA THR A 533 12.66 -12.81 -16.79
C THR A 533 11.56 -12.32 -15.85
N LEU A 534 11.58 -11.03 -15.50
CA LEU A 534 10.61 -10.43 -14.59
C LEU A 534 9.54 -9.65 -15.37
N VAL A 535 8.37 -9.47 -14.77
CA VAL A 535 7.32 -8.59 -15.31
C VAL A 535 6.83 -7.66 -14.22
N ALA A 536 6.82 -6.35 -14.47
CA ALA A 536 6.19 -5.39 -13.59
C ALA A 536 4.71 -5.21 -13.98
N SER A 537 3.83 -5.11 -13.00
CA SER A 537 2.39 -4.92 -13.22
C SER A 537 1.76 -4.08 -12.12
N SER A 538 0.59 -3.51 -12.38
CA SER A 538 -0.17 -2.80 -11.35
C SER A 538 -1.16 -3.67 -10.61
N ASP A 539 -1.64 -4.78 -11.21
CA ASP A 539 -2.79 -5.56 -10.70
C ASP A 539 -4.03 -4.66 -10.55
N ALA A 540 -4.22 -3.77 -11.52
CA ALA A 540 -5.25 -2.73 -11.43
C ALA A 540 -6.65 -3.30 -11.70
N HIS A 541 -7.57 -3.03 -10.80
CA HIS A 541 -9.00 -3.27 -10.88
C HIS A 541 -9.78 -2.00 -11.23
N ALA A 542 -9.13 -0.83 -11.20
CA ALA A 542 -9.68 0.46 -11.60
C ALA A 542 -8.64 1.34 -12.31
N ILE A 543 -9.09 2.35 -13.06
CA ILE A 543 -8.22 3.21 -13.87
C ILE A 543 -7.20 4.00 -13.05
N GLU A 544 -7.50 4.38 -11.81
CA GLU A 544 -6.58 5.11 -10.93
C GLU A 544 -5.45 4.20 -10.43
N GLU A 545 -5.68 2.88 -10.41
CA GLU A 545 -4.76 1.87 -9.90
C GLU A 545 -3.65 1.54 -10.90
N LEU A 546 -3.79 1.94 -12.16
CA LEU A 546 -2.71 1.85 -13.17
C LEU A 546 -1.48 2.68 -12.77
N GLU A 547 -1.62 3.62 -11.82
CA GLU A 547 -0.48 4.36 -11.26
C GLU A 547 0.39 3.50 -10.33
N TRP A 548 -0.11 2.36 -9.84
CA TRP A 548 0.65 1.46 -8.97
C TRP A 548 1.82 0.77 -9.67
N MET A 549 1.94 0.89 -11.00
CA MET A 549 3.17 0.54 -11.74
C MET A 549 4.41 1.21 -11.14
N GLU A 550 4.28 2.42 -10.59
CA GLU A 550 5.39 3.09 -9.90
C GLU A 550 5.91 2.27 -8.71
N LEU A 551 5.03 1.58 -7.98
CA LEU A 551 5.39 0.74 -6.85
C LEU A 551 6.06 -0.56 -7.30
N ALA A 552 5.61 -1.15 -8.41
CA ALA A 552 6.28 -2.30 -9.03
C ALA A 552 7.71 -1.95 -9.46
N VAL A 553 7.86 -0.82 -10.16
CA VAL A 553 9.17 -0.31 -10.60
C VAL A 553 10.06 0.03 -9.40
N ALA A 554 9.54 0.68 -8.36
CA ALA A 554 10.30 0.95 -7.14
C ALA A 554 10.78 -0.35 -6.46
N THR A 555 9.92 -1.37 -6.38
CA THR A 555 10.27 -2.69 -5.85
C THR A 555 11.35 -3.36 -6.71
N ALA A 556 11.24 -3.27 -8.03
CA ALA A 556 12.24 -3.75 -8.98
C ALA A 556 13.60 -3.05 -8.80
N ARG A 557 13.59 -1.73 -8.61
CA ARG A 557 14.78 -0.91 -8.34
C ARG A 557 15.47 -1.31 -7.04
N ARG A 558 14.71 -1.52 -5.95
CA ARG A 558 15.22 -2.07 -4.67
C ARG A 558 15.88 -3.44 -4.85
N GLY A 559 15.38 -4.21 -5.81
CA GLY A 559 15.90 -5.51 -6.25
C GLY A 559 17.02 -5.45 -7.29
N TRP A 560 17.59 -4.27 -7.57
CA TRP A 560 18.67 -4.07 -8.55
C TRP A 560 18.28 -4.39 -10.01
N ALA A 561 16.99 -4.41 -10.34
CA ALA A 561 16.55 -4.69 -11.70
C ALA A 561 16.96 -3.57 -12.67
N THR A 562 17.54 -3.98 -13.80
CA THR A 562 17.80 -3.12 -14.96
C THR A 562 16.61 -3.18 -15.92
N PRO A 563 16.49 -2.26 -16.89
CA PRO A 563 15.46 -2.35 -17.93
C PRO A 563 15.46 -3.70 -18.66
N GLY A 564 16.63 -4.29 -18.90
CA GLY A 564 16.76 -5.58 -19.59
C GLY A 564 16.33 -6.80 -18.77
N ALA A 565 16.07 -6.64 -17.46
CA ALA A 565 15.53 -7.69 -16.62
C ALA A 565 13.99 -7.76 -16.63
N ILE A 566 13.33 -6.69 -17.11
CA ILE A 566 11.87 -6.58 -17.21
C ILE A 566 11.42 -6.84 -18.65
N ALA A 567 10.37 -7.65 -18.83
CA ALA A 567 9.82 -8.09 -20.11
C ALA A 567 9.17 -6.99 -20.95
#